data_AF-A0A2V5I7T5-F1
#
_entry.id   AF-A0A2V5I7T5-F1
#
_cell.length_a   1.000
_cell.length_b   1.000
_cell.length_c   1.000
_cell.angle_alpha   90.00
_cell.angle_beta   90.00
_cell.angle_gamma   90.00
#
_symmetry.space_group_name_H-M   'P 1'
#
loop_
_entity.id
_entity.type
_entity.pdbx_description
1 polymer ?
#
loop_
_entity_poly.entity_id
_entity_poly.type
_entity_poly.pdbx_seq_one_letter_code
_entity_poly.pdbx_strand_id
1 'polypeptide(L)'
;MRVILLPEWMHSGEVFGQGTGGVEERLDALAVRVVELRGRSVALGVRVAAAAAAKRVYSEGKRVRSALEAWKGEVDWIQREMVAAKEKVYYFPTLAQAALWCHYLTLAMLSESVLSEGLGVRETRNRRVRGGRLTLARQLMASVSFVLGQVHIAENAALGVRNATWDKTLPPSPYRASLLVWPLTVASGIDRLEQQQRWFKAQLGYLGRVTGVGVLECAEGEEWLTF
;
A
#
# COMPACT_ATOMS: atom_id res chain seq x y z
N MET A 1 7.23 -5.45 -20.24
CA MET A 1 8.03 -4.94 -19.11
C MET A 1 9.31 -5.77 -19.02
N ARG A 2 10.51 -5.18 -19.04
CA ARG A 2 11.75 -5.93 -18.79
C ARG A 2 11.79 -6.27 -17.30
N VAL A 3 11.93 -7.55 -16.97
CA VAL A 3 12.18 -8.01 -15.60
C VAL A 3 13.60 -7.56 -15.25
N ILE A 4 13.74 -6.37 -14.66
CA ILE A 4 15.00 -5.89 -14.11
C ILE A 4 15.04 -6.35 -12.66
N LEU A 5 15.95 -7.28 -12.36
CA LEU A 5 16.26 -7.66 -10.98
C LEU A 5 16.90 -6.46 -10.28
N LEU A 6 16.57 -6.25 -9.00
CA LEU A 6 17.19 -5.19 -8.21
C LEU A 6 18.71 -5.46 -8.11
N PRO A 7 19.56 -4.42 -8.25
CA PRO A 7 21.00 -4.56 -8.03
C PRO A 7 21.32 -5.03 -6.61
N GLU A 8 22.36 -5.86 -6.44
CA GLU A 8 22.74 -6.47 -5.15
C GLU A 8 22.96 -5.46 -4.01
N TRP A 9 23.42 -4.25 -4.35
CA TRP A 9 23.65 -3.19 -3.36
C TRP A 9 22.36 -2.60 -2.79
N MET A 10 21.20 -2.76 -3.45
CA MET A 10 19.90 -2.33 -2.92
C MET A 10 19.32 -3.32 -1.90
N HIS A 11 19.85 -4.54 -1.83
CA HIS A 11 19.39 -5.57 -0.87
C HIS A 11 19.87 -5.28 0.56
N SER A 12 21.00 -4.58 0.69
CA SER A 12 21.55 -4.11 1.95
C SER A 12 21.39 -2.59 2.03
N GLY A 13 20.44 -2.11 2.83
CA GLY A 13 20.28 -0.68 3.08
C GLY A 13 21.38 -0.06 3.95
N GLU A 14 22.44 -0.82 4.28
CA GLU A 14 23.61 -0.35 5.05
C GLU A 14 24.27 0.87 4.40
N VAL A 15 24.28 0.96 3.07
CA VAL A 15 24.86 2.08 2.30
C VAL A 15 24.11 3.40 2.59
N PHE A 16 22.86 3.33 3.05
CA PHE A 16 22.04 4.49 3.40
C PHE A 16 22.05 4.81 4.90
N GLY A 17 22.94 4.19 5.69
CA GLY A 17 23.05 4.45 7.12
C GLY A 17 21.95 3.78 7.94
N GLN A 18 21.30 2.73 7.43
CA GLN A 18 20.34 1.89 8.18
C GLN A 18 21.09 1.10 9.27
N GLY A 19 21.41 1.77 10.38
CA GLY A 19 22.13 1.21 11.52
C GLY A 19 21.37 1.30 12.85
N THR A 20 20.20 1.94 12.86
CA THR A 20 19.45 2.20 14.10
C THR A 20 18.37 1.16 14.38
N GLY A 21 17.95 0.39 13.36
CA GLY A 21 16.88 -0.59 13.51
C GLY A 21 15.55 0.11 13.80
N GLY A 22 15.29 1.24 13.15
CA GLY A 22 14.01 1.95 13.26
C GLY A 22 12.85 1.17 12.65
N VAL A 23 11.62 1.49 13.06
CA VAL A 23 10.41 0.92 12.42
C VAL A 23 10.33 1.29 10.94
N GLU A 24 10.76 2.49 10.56
CA GLU A 24 10.77 2.99 9.17
C GLU A 24 11.77 2.19 8.32
N GLU A 25 13.02 2.07 8.77
CA GLU A 25 14.07 1.29 8.10
C GLU A 25 13.66 -0.17 7.87
N ARG A 26 13.00 -0.80 8.86
CA ARG A 26 12.49 -2.16 8.71
C ARG A 26 11.40 -2.25 7.64
N LEU A 27 10.52 -1.25 7.53
CA LEU A 27 9.50 -1.24 6.50
C LEU A 27 10.12 -1.07 5.11
N ASP A 28 11.13 -0.23 4.96
CA ASP A 28 11.87 -0.03 3.71
C ASP A 28 12.57 -1.32 3.27
N ALA A 29 13.23 -2.02 4.21
CA ALA A 29 13.83 -3.33 3.93
C ALA A 29 12.78 -4.37 3.51
N LEU A 30 11.59 -4.35 4.12
CA LEU A 30 10.47 -5.18 3.68
C LEU A 30 9.96 -4.77 2.30
N ALA A 31 9.94 -3.48 1.97
CA ALA A 31 9.52 -2.98 0.67
C ALA A 31 10.38 -3.54 -0.46
N VAL A 32 11.70 -3.48 -0.32
CA VAL A 32 12.66 -4.07 -1.27
C VAL A 32 12.35 -5.55 -1.50
N ARG A 33 12.17 -6.31 -0.42
CA ARG A 33 11.87 -7.75 -0.48
C ARG A 33 10.54 -8.05 -1.15
N VAL A 34 9.50 -7.27 -0.90
CA VAL A 34 8.18 -7.42 -1.55
C VAL A 34 8.30 -7.17 -3.06
N VAL A 35 9.01 -6.11 -3.47
CA VAL A 35 9.20 -5.77 -4.88
C VAL A 35 10.01 -6.85 -5.60
N GLU A 36 11.10 -7.32 -5.00
CA GLU A 36 11.90 -8.42 -5.55
C GLU A 36 11.07 -9.71 -5.68
N LEU A 37 10.25 -10.01 -4.68
CA LEU A 37 9.36 -11.16 -4.69
C LEU A 37 8.32 -11.05 -5.82
N ARG A 38 7.75 -9.85 -6.04
CA ARG A 38 6.84 -9.59 -7.17
C ARG A 38 7.53 -9.81 -8.50
N GLY A 39 8.72 -9.24 -8.69
CA GLY A 39 9.50 -9.41 -9.92
C GLY A 39 9.78 -10.89 -10.22
N ARG A 40 10.16 -11.68 -9.20
CA ARG A 40 10.35 -13.12 -9.34
C ARG A 40 9.04 -13.87 -9.62
N SER A 41 7.93 -13.50 -8.99
CA SER A 41 6.60 -14.08 -9.24
C SER A 41 6.17 -13.89 -10.69
N VAL A 42 6.29 -12.66 -11.20
CA VAL A 42 5.95 -12.31 -12.60
C VAL A 42 6.85 -13.09 -13.57
N ALA A 43 8.15 -13.14 -13.31
CA ALA A 43 9.10 -13.89 -14.15
C ALA A 43 8.80 -15.41 -14.20
N LEU A 44 8.28 -15.97 -13.09
CA LEU A 44 7.85 -17.37 -13.03
C LEU A 44 6.51 -17.61 -13.72
N GLY A 45 5.56 -16.67 -13.65
CA GLY A 45 4.30 -16.76 -14.41
C GLY A 45 4.52 -16.83 -15.93
N VAL A 46 5.61 -16.25 -16.43
CA VAL A 46 6.06 -16.33 -17.82
C VAL A 46 6.75 -17.68 -18.15
N ARG A 47 7.19 -18.44 -17.13
CA ARG A 47 7.96 -19.70 -17.29
C ARG A 47 7.26 -20.86 -16.58
N VAL A 48 6.40 -21.57 -17.31
CA VAL A 48 5.53 -22.69 -16.85
C VAL A 48 6.28 -23.88 -16.19
N ALA A 49 7.61 -23.94 -16.22
CA ALA A 49 8.37 -25.16 -15.93
C ALA A 49 9.20 -25.21 -14.61
N ALA A 50 8.96 -24.35 -13.61
CA ALA A 50 9.85 -24.26 -12.43
C ALA A 50 9.14 -24.43 -11.07
N ALA A 51 8.60 -25.62 -10.79
CA ALA A 51 7.92 -25.94 -9.52
C ALA A 51 8.78 -25.68 -8.27
N ALA A 52 10.10 -25.95 -8.32
CA ALA A 52 11.01 -25.67 -7.22
C ALA A 52 11.21 -24.17 -6.97
N ALA A 53 11.29 -23.36 -8.03
CA ALA A 53 11.42 -21.90 -7.93
C ALA A 53 10.12 -21.27 -7.42
N ALA A 54 8.97 -21.75 -7.89
CA ALA A 54 7.66 -21.33 -7.37
C ALA A 54 7.52 -21.63 -5.87
N LYS A 55 7.97 -22.81 -5.41
CA LYS A 55 7.98 -23.17 -3.98
C LYS A 55 8.88 -22.23 -3.16
N ARG A 56 10.04 -21.84 -3.68
CA ARG A 56 10.95 -20.88 -3.02
C ARG A 56 10.29 -19.51 -2.89
N VAL A 57 9.77 -18.94 -3.98
CA VAL A 57 9.05 -17.65 -3.98
C VAL A 57 7.87 -17.70 -3.01
N TYR A 58 7.08 -18.77 -3.03
CA TYR A 58 5.97 -18.91 -2.09
C TYR A 58 6.42 -18.97 -0.62
N SER A 59 7.47 -19.73 -0.32
CA SER A 59 8.01 -19.83 1.04
C SER A 59 8.57 -18.49 1.55
N GLU A 60 9.19 -17.72 0.67
CA GLU A 60 9.71 -16.41 0.98
C GLU A 60 8.58 -15.38 1.15
N GLY A 61 7.56 -15.42 0.29
CA GLY A 61 6.38 -14.58 0.43
C GLY A 61 5.67 -14.79 1.76
N LYS A 62 5.61 -16.02 2.27
CA LYS A 62 5.12 -16.27 3.63
C LYS A 62 5.97 -15.59 4.70
N ARG A 63 7.30 -15.65 4.59
CA ARG A 63 8.21 -15.00 5.54
C ARG A 63 8.03 -13.48 5.50
N VAL A 64 7.95 -12.89 4.31
CA VAL A 64 7.73 -11.44 4.13
C VAL A 64 6.38 -11.02 4.72
N ARG A 65 5.31 -11.77 4.44
CA ARG A 65 3.99 -11.54 5.05
C ARG A 65 4.04 -11.60 6.58
N SER A 66 4.66 -12.62 7.16
CA SER A 66 4.80 -12.73 8.61
C SER A 66 5.60 -11.57 9.21
N ALA A 67 6.64 -11.09 8.52
CA ALA A 67 7.41 -9.94 8.96
C ALA A 67 6.61 -8.62 8.86
N LEU A 68 5.77 -8.46 7.83
CA LEU A 68 4.84 -7.33 7.73
C LEU A 68 3.80 -7.34 8.86
N GLU A 69 3.23 -8.51 9.21
CA GLU A 69 2.30 -8.62 10.34
C GLU A 69 2.98 -8.35 11.68
N ALA A 70 4.23 -8.80 11.87
CA ALA A 70 5.03 -8.49 13.05
C ALA A 70 5.29 -6.98 13.16
N TRP A 71 5.71 -6.35 12.05
CA TRP A 71 5.89 -4.91 11.97
C TRP A 71 4.60 -4.16 12.33
N LYS A 72 3.45 -4.59 11.79
CA LYS A 72 2.14 -4.02 12.15
C LYS A 72 1.90 -4.12 13.65
N GLY A 73 2.17 -5.26 14.27
CA GLY A 73 1.98 -5.47 15.71
C GLY A 73 2.75 -4.46 16.58
N GLU A 74 3.90 -3.97 16.12
CA GLU A 74 4.72 -2.98 16.83
C GLU A 74 4.18 -1.55 16.72
N VAL A 75 3.41 -1.26 15.65
CA VAL A 75 3.00 0.11 15.30
C VAL A 75 1.49 0.29 15.14
N ASP A 76 0.66 -0.72 15.38
CA ASP A 76 -0.81 -0.62 15.19
C ASP A 76 -1.43 0.49 16.04
N TRP A 77 -0.75 0.92 17.11
CA TRP A 77 -1.15 2.05 17.95
C TRP A 77 -1.09 3.41 17.24
N ILE A 78 -0.40 3.53 16.09
CA ILE A 78 -0.26 4.80 15.36
C ILE A 78 -1.55 5.21 14.64
N GLN A 79 -2.51 4.30 14.48
CA GLN A 79 -3.76 4.58 13.79
C GLN A 79 -4.95 4.47 14.74
N ARG A 80 -5.87 5.42 14.60
CA ARG A 80 -7.16 5.40 15.31
C ARG A 80 -8.28 5.52 14.30
N GLU A 81 -9.22 4.59 14.38
CA GLU A 81 -10.42 4.63 13.57
C GLU A 81 -11.39 5.68 14.11
N MET A 82 -11.94 6.49 13.20
CA MET A 82 -12.97 7.47 13.48
C MET A 82 -14.04 7.42 12.39
N VAL A 83 -15.18 8.05 12.65
CA VAL A 83 -16.26 8.22 11.66
C VAL A 83 -16.43 9.70 11.36
N ALA A 84 -16.31 10.06 10.09
CA ALA A 84 -16.53 11.41 9.58
C ALA A 84 -17.51 11.35 8.40
N ALA A 85 -18.55 12.17 8.40
CA ALA A 85 -19.58 12.19 7.36
C ALA A 85 -20.20 10.80 7.07
N LYS A 86 -20.41 9.97 8.10
CA LYS A 86 -20.87 8.55 8.01
C LYS A 86 -19.91 7.59 7.29
N GLU A 87 -18.72 8.06 6.96
CA GLU A 87 -17.65 7.26 6.37
C GLU A 87 -16.54 7.01 7.40
N LYS A 88 -15.87 5.86 7.26
CA LYS A 88 -14.76 5.49 8.12
C LYS A 88 -13.50 6.23 7.66
N VAL A 89 -12.87 6.94 8.59
CA VAL A 89 -11.61 7.66 8.37
C VAL A 89 -10.59 7.25 9.41
N TYR A 90 -9.31 7.31 9.05
CA TYR A 90 -8.23 7.06 10.00
C TYR A 90 -7.59 8.36 10.45
N TYR A 91 -7.33 8.44 11.76
CA TYR A 91 -6.51 9.46 12.38
C TYR A 91 -5.13 8.91 12.71
N PHE A 92 -4.13 9.76 12.53
CA PHE A 92 -2.75 9.46 12.88
C PHE A 92 -2.16 10.64 13.67
N PRO A 93 -1.28 10.40 14.67
CA PRO A 93 -0.63 11.49 15.41
C PRO A 93 0.20 12.41 14.53
N THR A 94 0.79 11.89 13.44
CA THR A 94 1.60 12.68 12.50
C THR A 94 1.34 12.28 11.05
N LEU A 95 1.63 13.21 10.13
CA LEU A 95 1.58 12.94 8.69
C LEU A 95 2.57 11.85 8.27
N ALA A 96 3.77 11.81 8.87
CA ALA A 96 4.78 10.80 8.58
C ALA A 96 4.27 9.39 8.92
N GLN A 97 3.66 9.22 10.08
CA GLN A 97 3.04 7.94 10.48
C GLN A 97 1.89 7.53 9.56
N ALA A 98 1.06 8.49 9.13
CA ALA A 98 0.00 8.21 8.17
C ALA A 98 0.56 7.74 6.82
N ALA A 99 1.60 8.41 6.32
CA ALA A 99 2.29 8.00 5.09
C ALA A 99 2.90 6.60 5.27
N LEU A 100 3.61 6.34 6.36
CA LEU A 100 4.21 5.05 6.67
C LEU A 100 3.17 3.92 6.71
N TRP A 101 2.00 4.18 7.31
CA TRP A 101 0.88 3.25 7.33
C TRP A 101 0.35 2.95 5.92
N CYS A 102 0.20 3.97 5.07
CA CYS A 102 -0.18 3.77 3.67
C CYS A 102 0.83 2.90 2.90
N HIS A 103 2.13 3.07 3.15
CA HIS A 103 3.18 2.21 2.58
C HIS A 103 3.01 0.76 3.05
N TYR A 104 2.84 0.55 4.35
CA TYR A 104 2.58 -0.77 4.93
C TYR A 104 1.36 -1.44 4.28
N LEU A 105 0.22 -0.76 4.21
CA LEU A 105 -1.01 -1.31 3.63
C LEU A 105 -0.78 -1.75 2.17
N THR A 106 -0.04 -0.94 1.42
CA THR A 106 0.31 -1.21 0.02
C THR A 106 1.21 -2.44 -0.10
N LEU A 107 2.26 -2.53 0.71
CA LEU A 107 3.18 -3.67 0.75
C LEU A 107 2.48 -4.97 1.17
N ALA A 108 1.59 -4.89 2.17
CA ALA A 108 0.77 -6.01 2.60
C ALA A 108 -0.13 -6.50 1.45
N MET A 109 -0.83 -5.59 0.75
CA MET A 109 -1.64 -5.95 -0.43
C MET A 109 -0.81 -6.59 -1.55
N LEU A 110 0.36 -6.03 -1.85
CA LEU A 110 1.25 -6.54 -2.90
C LEU A 110 1.80 -7.94 -2.52
N SER A 111 2.17 -8.14 -1.26
CA SER A 111 2.61 -9.45 -0.77
C SER A 111 1.51 -10.53 -0.89
N GLU A 112 0.26 -10.17 -0.59
CA GLU A 112 -0.90 -11.05 -0.73
C GLU A 112 -1.23 -11.34 -2.21
N SER A 113 -0.96 -10.39 -3.10
CA SER A 113 -1.08 -10.57 -4.55
C SER A 113 -0.15 -11.69 -5.03
N VAL A 114 1.13 -11.61 -4.67
CA VAL A 114 2.15 -12.61 -5.04
C VAL A 114 1.80 -14.01 -4.52
N LEU A 115 1.33 -14.10 -3.27
CA LEU A 115 0.93 -15.37 -2.68
C LEU A 115 -0.33 -15.97 -3.32
N SER A 116 -1.20 -15.13 -3.90
CA SER A 116 -2.39 -15.58 -4.63
C SER A 116 -2.07 -16.13 -6.03
N GLU A 117 -1.00 -15.65 -6.65
CA GLU A 117 -0.59 -16.05 -8.01
C GLU A 117 0.30 -17.30 -8.04
N GLY A 118 1.23 -17.42 -7.09
CA GLY A 118 2.19 -18.55 -7.04
C GLY A 118 1.58 -19.91 -6.70
N LEU A 119 0.28 -19.95 -6.46
CA LEU A 119 -0.48 -21.12 -6.09
C LEU A 119 -1.74 -21.13 -6.96
N GLY A 120 -1.80 -22.04 -7.94
CA GLY A 120 -3.05 -22.44 -8.60
C GLY A 120 -4.02 -23.13 -7.63
N VAL A 121 -4.29 -22.52 -6.47
CA VAL A 121 -4.97 -23.11 -5.33
C VAL A 121 -6.44 -22.71 -5.35
N ARG A 122 -7.26 -23.77 -5.42
CA ARG A 122 -8.71 -23.90 -5.19
C ARG A 122 -9.42 -22.68 -4.57
N GLU A 123 -10.56 -22.35 -5.19
CA GLU A 123 -11.48 -21.23 -4.96
C GLU A 123 -11.83 -20.87 -3.50
N THR A 124 -11.77 -21.82 -2.56
CA THR A 124 -12.10 -21.58 -1.15
C THR A 124 -11.01 -20.79 -0.40
N ARG A 125 -9.73 -20.98 -0.74
CA ARG A 125 -8.62 -20.16 -0.19
C ARG A 125 -8.61 -18.77 -0.81
N ASN A 126 -9.01 -18.66 -2.08
CA ASN A 126 -9.13 -17.40 -2.81
C ASN A 126 -10.11 -16.43 -2.15
N ARG A 127 -11.21 -16.89 -1.55
CA ARG A 127 -12.18 -16.00 -0.89
C ARG A 127 -11.60 -15.30 0.35
N ARG A 128 -10.88 -16.01 1.23
CA ARG A 128 -10.27 -15.40 2.43
C ARG A 128 -9.14 -14.44 2.08
N VAL A 129 -8.27 -14.82 1.15
CA VAL A 129 -7.16 -13.96 0.70
C VAL A 129 -7.68 -12.72 -0.04
N ARG A 130 -8.74 -12.87 -0.85
CA ARG A 130 -9.44 -11.73 -1.48
C ARG A 130 -10.09 -10.81 -0.42
N GLY A 131 -10.72 -11.38 0.61
CA GLY A 131 -11.27 -10.62 1.73
C GLY A 131 -10.22 -9.80 2.49
N GLY A 132 -9.04 -10.39 2.73
CA GLY A 132 -7.90 -9.69 3.34
C GLY A 132 -7.44 -8.50 2.51
N ARG A 133 -7.19 -8.70 1.20
CA ARG A 133 -6.78 -7.61 0.29
C ARG A 133 -7.82 -6.49 0.17
N LEU A 134 -9.11 -6.83 0.08
CA LEU A 134 -10.18 -5.83 0.06
C LEU A 134 -10.24 -5.02 1.36
N THR A 135 -9.93 -5.64 2.50
CA THR A 135 -9.89 -4.96 3.79
C THR A 135 -8.73 -3.97 3.83
N LEU A 136 -7.53 -4.39 3.43
CA LEU A 136 -6.36 -3.50 3.32
C LEU A 136 -6.61 -2.35 2.34
N ALA A 137 -7.22 -2.61 1.18
CA ALA A 137 -7.56 -1.58 0.20
C ALA A 137 -8.53 -0.53 0.78
N ARG A 138 -9.57 -0.96 1.50
CA ARG A 138 -10.49 -0.04 2.19
C ARG A 138 -9.79 0.78 3.28
N GLN A 139 -8.85 0.17 4.00
CA GLN A 139 -8.05 0.90 4.98
C GLN A 139 -7.17 1.96 4.32
N LEU A 140 -6.58 1.65 3.16
CA LEU A 140 -5.77 2.60 2.41
C LEU A 140 -6.65 3.78 1.94
N MET A 141 -7.80 3.49 1.32
CA MET A 141 -8.77 4.52 0.92
C MET A 141 -9.16 5.45 2.08
N ALA A 142 -9.45 4.87 3.25
CA ALA A 142 -9.82 5.62 4.44
C ALA A 142 -8.66 6.42 5.08
N SER A 143 -7.41 6.08 4.75
CA SER A 143 -6.22 6.79 5.23
C SER A 143 -5.81 7.96 4.32
N VAL A 144 -6.17 7.88 3.03
CA VAL A 144 -5.84 8.89 2.01
C VAL A 144 -6.36 10.28 2.41
N SER A 145 -7.60 10.38 2.88
CA SER A 145 -8.20 11.67 3.24
C SER A 145 -7.42 12.38 4.35
N PHE A 146 -6.88 11.65 5.32
CA PHE A 146 -6.03 12.21 6.37
C PHE A 146 -4.69 12.71 5.82
N VAL A 147 -4.02 11.91 4.99
CA VAL A 147 -2.72 12.28 4.40
C VAL A 147 -2.87 13.54 3.53
N LEU A 148 -3.97 13.63 2.77
CA LEU A 148 -4.31 14.81 1.96
C LEU A 148 -4.66 16.06 2.79
N GLY A 149 -4.86 15.91 4.10
CA GLY A 149 -5.21 17.02 4.99
C GLY A 149 -6.69 17.41 4.96
N GLN A 150 -7.54 16.52 4.45
CA GLN A 150 -8.99 16.74 4.29
C GLN A 150 -9.80 16.35 5.54
N VAL A 151 -9.16 15.69 6.50
CA VAL A 151 -9.78 15.30 7.77
C VAL A 151 -9.35 16.26 8.86
N HIS A 152 -10.31 16.91 9.51
CA HIS A 152 -10.09 17.78 10.67
C HIS A 152 -10.67 17.15 11.92
N ILE A 153 -9.98 17.29 13.04
CA ILE A 153 -10.43 16.77 14.32
C ILE A 153 -10.65 17.93 15.26
N ALA A 154 -11.89 18.07 15.70
CA ALA A 154 -12.27 18.99 16.74
C ALA A 154 -12.34 18.21 18.06
N GLU A 155 -11.58 18.66 19.06
CA GLU A 155 -11.76 18.20 20.43
C GLU A 155 -12.87 19.02 21.07
N ASN A 156 -13.98 18.37 21.43
CA ASN A 156 -14.99 19.00 22.26
C ASN A 156 -14.63 18.77 23.73
N ALA A 157 -13.90 19.73 24.31
CA ALA A 157 -13.43 19.68 25.70
C ALA A 157 -14.57 19.50 26.72
N ALA A 158 -15.80 19.94 26.40
CA ALA A 158 -16.94 19.83 27.30
C ALA A 158 -17.53 18.41 27.38
N LEU A 159 -17.33 17.58 26.35
CA LEU A 159 -17.88 16.23 26.27
C LEU A 159 -16.81 15.14 26.27
N GLY A 160 -15.52 15.52 26.20
CA GLY A 160 -14.42 14.57 26.01
C GLY A 160 -14.51 13.81 24.67
N VAL A 161 -15.31 14.30 23.73
CA VAL A 161 -15.55 13.64 22.43
C VAL A 161 -14.68 14.30 21.35
N ARG A 162 -13.94 13.46 20.61
CA ARG A 162 -13.25 13.87 19.39
C ARG A 162 -14.17 13.67 18.19
N ASN A 163 -14.56 14.76 17.54
CA ASN A 163 -15.36 14.70 16.32
C ASN A 163 -14.43 14.88 15.12
N ALA A 164 -14.56 13.99 14.13
CA ALA A 164 -13.88 14.13 12.86
C ALA A 164 -14.82 14.75 11.82
N THR A 165 -14.38 15.80 11.16
CA THR A 165 -15.04 16.37 9.97
C THR A 165 -14.19 16.06 8.76
N TRP A 166 -14.85 15.86 7.61
CA TRP A 166 -14.18 15.58 6.35
C TRP A 166 -14.60 16.60 5.31
N ASP A 167 -13.65 17.43 4.89
CA ASP A 167 -13.80 18.39 3.82
C ASP A 167 -13.21 17.82 2.51
N LYS A 168 -14.09 17.27 1.66
CA LYS A 168 -13.72 16.75 0.34
C LYS A 168 -13.38 17.84 -0.67
N THR A 169 -13.73 19.10 -0.39
CA THR A 169 -13.53 20.24 -1.30
C THR A 169 -12.18 20.89 -1.12
N LEU A 170 -11.53 20.69 0.03
CA LEU A 170 -10.21 21.21 0.32
C LEU A 170 -9.16 20.56 -0.63
N PRO A 171 -8.50 21.36 -1.48
CA PRO A 171 -7.45 20.85 -2.34
C PRO A 171 -6.21 20.46 -1.51
N PRO A 172 -5.62 19.29 -1.74
CA PRO A 172 -4.40 18.90 -1.07
C PRO A 172 -3.21 19.70 -1.58
N SER A 173 -2.20 19.89 -0.72
CA SER A 173 -0.94 20.46 -1.17
C SER A 173 -0.15 19.46 -2.05
N PRO A 174 0.67 19.92 -3.01
CA PRO A 174 1.52 19.04 -3.82
C PRO A 174 2.42 18.13 -2.98
N TYR A 175 2.94 18.64 -1.87
CA TYR A 175 3.71 17.87 -0.90
C TYR A 175 2.91 16.68 -0.35
N ARG A 176 1.70 16.91 0.17
CA ARG A 176 0.83 15.83 0.69
C ARG A 176 0.40 14.85 -0.38
N ALA A 177 0.12 15.33 -1.59
CA ALA A 177 -0.21 14.50 -2.73
C ALA A 177 0.93 13.55 -3.10
N SER A 178 2.18 14.05 -3.11
CA SER A 178 3.38 13.25 -3.46
C SER A 178 3.58 12.04 -2.55
N LEU A 179 3.23 12.14 -1.26
CA LEU A 179 3.34 11.04 -0.29
C LEU A 179 2.43 9.84 -0.62
N LEU A 180 1.39 10.05 -1.43
CA LEU A 180 0.42 9.01 -1.81
C LEU A 180 0.60 8.50 -3.23
N VAL A 181 1.42 9.15 -4.06
CA VAL A 181 1.64 8.75 -5.44
C VAL A 181 2.09 7.29 -5.50
N TRP A 182 3.18 6.94 -4.82
CA TRP A 182 3.70 5.57 -4.86
C TRP A 182 2.71 4.53 -4.29
N PRO A 183 2.13 4.70 -3.08
CA PRO A 183 1.14 3.76 -2.54
C PRO A 183 -0.03 3.51 -3.50
N LEU A 184 -0.58 4.58 -4.06
CA LEU A 184 -1.74 4.49 -4.95
C LEU A 184 -1.35 3.91 -6.31
N THR A 185 -0.20 4.26 -6.86
CA THR A 185 0.31 3.68 -8.11
C THR A 185 0.37 2.17 -7.96
N VAL A 186 1.08 1.65 -6.94
CA VAL A 186 1.17 0.21 -6.71
C VAL A 186 -0.21 -0.41 -6.49
N ALA A 187 -1.04 0.16 -5.62
CA ALA A 187 -2.37 -0.37 -5.32
C ALA A 187 -3.30 -0.41 -6.55
N SER A 188 -3.16 0.56 -7.47
CA SER A 188 -3.97 0.66 -8.69
C SER A 188 -3.64 -0.42 -9.73
N GLY A 189 -2.47 -1.04 -9.70
CA GLY A 189 -2.14 -2.15 -10.60
C GLY A 189 -2.18 -3.52 -9.92
N ILE A 190 -2.68 -3.63 -8.68
CA ILE A 190 -2.98 -4.93 -8.07
C ILE A 190 -4.29 -5.47 -8.63
N ASP A 191 -4.22 -6.65 -9.27
CA ASP A 191 -5.37 -7.31 -9.87
C ASP A 191 -6.44 -7.75 -8.86
N ARG A 192 -7.69 -7.82 -9.35
CA ARG A 192 -8.89 -8.34 -8.64
C ARG A 192 -9.39 -7.46 -7.48
N LEU A 193 -9.06 -6.16 -7.51
CA LEU A 193 -9.61 -5.14 -6.62
C LEU A 193 -10.78 -4.35 -7.23
N GLU A 194 -11.07 -4.50 -8.53
CA GLU A 194 -12.22 -3.95 -9.26
C GLU A 194 -12.60 -2.52 -8.83
N GLN A 195 -13.58 -2.38 -7.93
CA GLN A 195 -14.07 -1.07 -7.46
C GLN A 195 -12.99 -0.23 -6.75
N GLN A 196 -12.19 -0.85 -5.87
CA GLN A 196 -11.10 -0.16 -5.18
C GLN A 196 -10.02 0.27 -6.17
N GLN A 197 -9.76 -0.55 -7.18
CA GLN A 197 -8.80 -0.26 -8.23
C GLN A 197 -9.20 0.99 -9.03
N ARG A 198 -10.46 1.08 -9.44
CA ARG A 198 -11.00 2.29 -10.11
C ARG A 198 -10.87 3.53 -9.24
N TRP A 199 -11.16 3.40 -7.94
CA TRP A 199 -10.99 4.50 -7.01
C TRP A 199 -9.52 4.93 -6.90
N PHE A 200 -8.57 4.00 -6.79
CA PHE A 200 -7.14 4.33 -6.76
C PHE A 200 -6.68 5.03 -8.04
N LYS A 201 -7.13 4.57 -9.22
CA LYS A 201 -6.85 5.20 -10.51
C LYS A 201 -7.40 6.63 -10.59
N ALA A 202 -8.65 6.85 -10.19
CA ALA A 202 -9.25 8.18 -10.18
C ALA A 202 -8.54 9.13 -9.21
N GLN A 203 -8.16 8.62 -8.04
CA GLN A 203 -7.39 9.38 -7.07
C GLN A 203 -6.01 9.74 -7.60
N LEU A 204 -5.31 8.82 -8.27
CA LEU A 204 -4.03 9.10 -8.94
C LEU A 204 -4.16 10.15 -10.04
N GLY A 205 -5.20 10.08 -10.87
CA GLY A 205 -5.49 11.09 -11.88
C GLY A 205 -5.63 12.48 -11.27
N TYR A 206 -6.36 12.57 -10.16
CA TYR A 206 -6.48 13.81 -9.39
C TYR A 206 -5.15 14.28 -8.80
N LEU A 207 -4.36 13.40 -8.17
CA LEU A 207 -3.06 13.76 -7.60
C LEU A 207 -2.04 14.14 -8.68
N GLY A 208 -2.12 13.55 -9.87
CA GLY A 208 -1.33 13.94 -11.04
C GLY A 208 -1.53 15.42 -11.37
N ARG A 209 -2.78 15.87 -11.42
CA ARG A 209 -3.13 17.29 -11.67
C ARG A 209 -2.62 18.21 -10.56
N VAL A 210 -2.71 17.78 -9.31
CA VAL A 210 -2.22 18.57 -8.16
C VAL A 210 -0.69 18.68 -8.15
N THR A 211 0.01 17.61 -8.55
CA THR A 211 1.48 17.56 -8.53
C THR A 211 2.12 18.02 -9.85
N GLY A 212 1.34 18.20 -10.91
CA GLY A 212 1.81 18.56 -12.25
C GLY A 212 2.47 17.39 -13.01
N VAL A 213 2.16 16.14 -12.63
CA VAL A 213 2.75 14.94 -13.25
C VAL A 213 1.78 14.34 -14.26
N GLY A 214 1.91 14.75 -15.53
CA GLY A 214 0.98 14.38 -16.61
C GLY A 214 0.78 12.88 -16.81
N VAL A 215 1.81 12.05 -16.59
CA VAL A 215 1.67 10.58 -16.67
C VAL A 215 0.63 10.07 -15.67
N LEU A 216 0.61 10.62 -14.45
CA LEU A 216 -0.35 10.20 -13.41
C LEU A 216 -1.77 10.69 -13.73
N GLU A 217 -1.93 11.81 -14.43
CA GLU A 217 -3.24 12.33 -14.83
C GLU A 217 -4.01 11.35 -15.72
N CYS A 218 -3.28 10.57 -16.50
CA CYS A 218 -3.82 9.53 -17.39
C CYS A 218 -4.13 8.21 -16.66
N ALA A 219 -4.04 8.13 -15.33
CA ALA A 219 -4.21 6.88 -14.59
C ALA A 219 -5.58 6.21 -14.72
N GLU A 220 -6.60 6.99 -15.09
CA GLU A 220 -7.95 6.47 -15.39
C GLU A 220 -8.03 5.75 -16.73
N GLY A 221 -7.07 5.94 -17.64
CA GLY A 221 -7.02 5.32 -18.96
C GLY A 221 -6.75 3.81 -18.94
N GLU A 222 -7.09 3.15 -20.05
CA GLU A 222 -6.85 1.71 -20.23
C GLU A 222 -5.36 1.35 -20.31
N GLU A 223 -4.50 2.29 -20.71
CA GLU A 223 -3.04 2.11 -20.82
C GLU A 223 -2.30 2.22 -19.47
N TRP A 224 -3.03 2.32 -18.35
CA TRP A 224 -2.41 2.46 -17.04
C TRP A 224 -1.67 1.20 -16.57
N LEU A 225 -0.62 1.39 -15.78
CA LEU A 225 0.28 0.35 -15.28
C LEU A 225 -0.47 -0.82 -14.61
N THR A 226 -0.23 -2.03 -15.11
CA THR A 226 -0.58 -3.30 -14.46
C THR A 226 0.68 -3.88 -13.80
N PHE A 227 0.62 -4.21 -12.50
CA PHE A 227 1.74 -4.75 -11.74
C PHE A 227 1.64 -6.26 -11.57
#